data_AF-A0A0J7IXG1-F1
#
_entry.id   AF-A0A0J7IXG1-F1
#
_cell.length_a   1.000
_cell.length_b   1.000
_cell.length_c   1.000
_cell.angle_alpha   90.00
_cell.angle_beta   90.00
_cell.angle_gamma   90.00
#
_symmetry.space_group_name_H-M   'P 1'
#
loop_
_entity.id
_entity.type
_entity.pdbx_description
1 polymer ?
#
loop_
_entity_poly.entity_id
_entity_poly.type
_entity_poly.pdbx_seq_one_letter_code
_entity_poly.pdbx_strand_id
1 'polypeptide(L)' 'MLSSYEILRLLLPEFLIEHFDITAISNIDDVLHISFEEK' A
#
# COMPACT_ATOMS: atom_id res chain seq x y z
N MET A 1 13.09 -10.70 8.66
CA MET A 1 11.79 -10.94 7.99
C MET A 1 11.30 -9.59 7.50
N LEU A 2 10.85 -9.50 6.25
CA LEU A 2 10.19 -8.29 5.76
C LEU A 2 8.85 -8.16 6.46
N SER A 3 8.51 -6.94 6.88
CA SER A 3 7.17 -6.66 7.40
C SER A 3 6.13 -6.74 6.29
N SER A 4 4.88 -7.01 6.64
CA SER A 4 3.77 -7.03 5.66
C SER A 4 3.67 -5.73 4.86
N TYR A 5 4.05 -4.60 5.47
CA TYR A 5 4.10 -3.30 4.81
C TYR A 5 5.23 -3.20 3.77
N GLU A 6 6.42 -3.69 4.10
CA GLU A 6 7.53 -3.74 3.13
C GLU A 6 7.22 -4.64 1.95
N ILE A 7 6.55 -5.78 2.20
CA ILE A 7 6.06 -6.66 1.13
C ILE A 7 5.03 -5.92 0.26
N LEU A 8 4.12 -5.16 0.87
CA LEU A 8 3.11 -4.37 0.15
C LEU A 8 3.77 -3.37 -0.81
N ARG A 9 4.80 -2.66 -0.36
CA ARG A 9 5.55 -1.72 -1.21
C ARG A 9 6.20 -2.42 -2.39
N LEU A 10 6.63 -3.69 -2.27
CA LEU A 10 7.19 -4.43 -3.41
C LEU A 10 6.14 -4.83 -4.46
N LEU A 11 4.86 -4.87 -4.09
CA LEU A 11 3.76 -5.26 -4.97
C LEU A 11 3.07 -4.05 -5.63
N LEU A 12 3.32 -2.85 -5.12
CA LEU A 12 2.73 -1.62 -5.63
C LEU A 12 3.54 -1.06 -6.81
N PRO A 13 2.89 -0.39 -7.77
CA PRO A 13 3.58 0.39 -8.80
C PRO A 13 4.52 1.44 -8.21
N GLU A 14 5.69 1.62 -8.81
CA GLU A 14 6.72 2.58 -8.37
C GLU A 14 6.17 4.00 -8.20
N PHE A 15 5.33 4.45 -9.14
CA PHE A 15 4.65 5.75 -9.07
C PHE A 15 3.88 5.98 -7.75
N LEU A 16 3.14 4.97 -7.28
CA LEU A 16 2.39 5.11 -6.03
C LEU A 16 3.32 5.21 -4.82
N ILE A 17 4.43 4.47 -4.83
CA ILE A 17 5.41 4.47 -3.73
C ILE A 17 6.16 5.81 -3.68
N GLU A 18 6.46 6.39 -4.84
CA GLU A 18 7.23 7.63 -4.96
C GLU A 18 6.39 8.85 -4.58
N HIS A 19 5.14 8.93 -5.05
CA HIS A 19 4.33 10.14 -4.95
C HIS A 19 3.27 10.13 -3.84
N PHE A 20 2.94 8.97 -3.26
CA PHE A 20 1.85 8.85 -2.31
C PHE A 20 2.25 8.15 -1.02
N ASP A 21 1.61 8.55 0.07
CA ASP A 21 1.66 7.86 1.37
C ASP A 21 0.44 6.97 1.56
N ILE A 22 0.64 5.80 2.16
CA ILE A 22 -0.46 4.89 2.50
C ILE A 22 -1.10 5.37 3.80
N THR A 23 -2.37 5.76 3.74
CA THR A 23 -3.11 6.31 4.89
C THR A 23 -3.99 5.29 5.57
N ALA A 24 -4.47 4.28 4.83
CA ALA A 24 -5.26 3.19 5.37
C ALA A 24 -5.11 1.91 4.56
N ILE A 25 -5.27 0.78 5.24
CA ILE A 25 -5.33 -0.56 4.64
C ILE A 25 -6.53 -1.27 5.26
N SER A 26 -7.43 -1.77 4.42
CA SER A 26 -8.57 -2.58 4.85
C SER A 26 -8.68 -3.84 4.00
N ASN A 27 -9.18 -4.90 4.62
CA ASN A 27 -9.53 -6.13 3.92
C ASN A 27 -11.05 -6.27 3.96
N ILE A 28 -11.67 -6.29 2.79
CA ILE A 28 -13.12 -6.37 2.62
C ILE A 28 -13.39 -7.41 1.54
N ASP A 29 -14.18 -8.43 1.87
CA ASP A 29 -14.55 -9.52 0.95
C ASP A 29 -13.34 -10.16 0.23
N ASP A 30 -12.28 -10.46 1.00
CA ASP A 30 -11.01 -11.01 0.53
C ASP A 30 -10.22 -10.12 -0.45
N VAL A 31 -10.63 -8.86 -0.60
CA VAL A 31 -9.94 -7.83 -1.39
C VAL A 31 -9.18 -6.89 -0.46
N LEU A 32 -7.92 -6.63 -0.81
CA LEU A 32 -7.10 -5.66 -0.11
C LEU A 32 -7.32 -4.26 -0.69
N HIS A 33 -7.93 -3.38 0.10
CA HIS A 33 -8.12 -1.97 -0.22
C HIS A 33 -7.01 -1.15 0.44
N ILE A 34 -6.33 -0.33 -0.36
CA ILE A 34 -5.24 0.54 0.10
C ILE A 34 -5.63 1.97 -0.28
N SER A 35 -5.67 2.85 0.71
CA SER A 35 -5.92 4.28 0.52
C SER A 35 -4.61 5.04 0.48
N PHE A 36 -4.54 6.01 -0.42
CA PHE A 36 -3.36 6.82 -0.69
C PHE A 36 -3.69 8.30 -0.56
N GLU A 37 -2.73 9.08 -0.07
CA GLU A 37 -2.75 10.55 -0.09
C GLU A 37 -1.45 11.06 -0.71
N GLU A 38 -1.53 12.16 -1.45
CA GLU A 38 -0.34 12.75 -2.08
C GLU A 38 0.60 13.29 -1.00
N LYS A 39 1.90 13.07 -1.19
CA LYS A 39 2.95 13.52 -0.25
C LYS A 39 3.12 15.02 -0.22
#